data_AF-A0AAW6KIW8-F1
#
_entry.id   AF-A0AAW6KIW8-F1
#
_cell.length_a   1.000
_cell.length_b   1.000
_cell.length_c   1.000
_cell.angle_alpha   90.00
_cell.angle_beta   90.00
_cell.angle_gamma   90.00
#
_symmetry.space_group_name_H-M   'P 1'
#
loop_
_entity.id
_entity.type
_entity.pdbx_description
1 polymer ?
#
loop_
_entity_poly.entity_id
_entity_poly.type
_entity_poly.pdbx_seq_one_letter_code
_entity_poly.pdbx_strand_id
1 'polypeptide(L)'
;MIEETKCALIIDESLPLGLIANTAAILGAALGKNKPGLLGENVTDGSGIDHLGIVKLPIPILKGNAELLHQLRQKLLTDEFNDILTVDFTDVAQGIHTYE
;
A
#
# COMPACT_ATOMS: atom_id res chain seq x y z
N MET A 1 -0.38 -25.88 3.18
CA MET A 1 -0.19 -24.76 4.12
C MET A 1 -0.70 -23.52 3.42
N ILE A 2 -1.56 -22.73 4.06
CA ILE A 2 -1.99 -21.45 3.49
C ILE A 2 -0.79 -20.51 3.67
N GLU A 3 -0.18 -20.05 2.58
CA GLU A 3 0.86 -19.01 2.66
C GLU A 3 0.24 -17.75 3.25
N GLU A 4 0.76 -17.33 4.40
CA GLU A 4 0.32 -16.11 5.06
C GLU A 4 0.86 -14.91 4.26
N THR A 5 0.02 -14.33 3.41
CA THR A 5 0.36 -13.09 2.68
C THR A 5 0.40 -11.93 3.67
N LYS A 6 1.56 -11.27 3.79
CA LYS A 6 1.74 -10.06 4.60
C LYS A 6 1.84 -8.85 3.70
N CYS A 7 1.36 -7.72 4.20
CA CYS A 7 1.45 -6.42 3.56
C CYS A 7 1.89 -5.39 4.59
N ALA A 8 2.64 -4.37 4.17
CA ALA A 8 2.93 -3.19 4.97
C ALA A 8 3.17 -2.00 4.04
N LEU A 9 2.79 -0.82 4.50
CA LEU A 9 3.18 0.45 3.88
C LEU A 9 4.26 1.07 4.75
N ILE A 10 5.37 1.52 4.15
CA ILE A 10 6.44 2.21 4.86
C ILE A 10 6.48 3.64 4.32
N ILE A 11 6.19 4.62 5.19
CA ILE A 11 6.04 6.03 4.80
C ILE A 11 7.04 6.88 5.56
N ASP A 12 7.63 7.87 4.89
CA ASP A 12 8.54 8.83 5.50
C ASP A 12 7.84 9.62 6.61
N GLU A 13 8.34 9.50 7.84
CA GLU A 13 7.76 10.13 9.03
C GLU A 13 7.90 11.66 9.06
N SER A 14 8.80 12.21 8.23
CA SER A 14 9.00 13.66 8.12
C SER A 14 7.90 14.36 7.31
N LEU A 15 7.06 13.60 6.60
CA LEU A 15 5.97 14.17 5.82
C LEU A 15 4.88 14.78 6.73
N PRO A 16 4.28 15.91 6.34
CA PRO A 16 3.05 16.41 6.94
C PRO A 16 1.96 15.33 6.99
N LEU A 17 1.13 15.33 8.04
CA LEU A 17 0.09 14.32 8.25
C LEU A 17 -0.83 14.11 7.04
N GLY A 18 -1.20 15.20 6.36
CA GLY A 18 -2.03 15.13 5.14
C GLY A 18 -1.34 14.38 4.00
N LEU A 19 -0.02 14.55 3.84
CA LEU A 19 0.76 13.83 2.84
C LEU A 19 0.99 12.37 3.23
N ILE A 20 1.15 12.05 4.51
CA ILE A 20 1.17 10.66 4.99
C ILE A 20 -0.14 9.96 4.64
N ALA A 21 -1.28 10.58 4.95
CA ALA A 21 -2.60 10.02 4.69
C ALA A 21 -2.84 9.81 3.18
N ASN A 22 -2.49 10.81 2.36
CA ASN A 22 -2.60 10.71 0.90
C ASN A 22 -1.70 9.61 0.33
N THR A 23 -0.43 9.56 0.76
CA THR A 23 0.52 8.51 0.35
C THR A 23 0.00 7.12 0.68
N ALA A 24 -0.54 6.92 1.89
CA ALA A 24 -1.15 5.64 2.28
C ALA A 24 -2.34 5.26 1.36
N ALA A 25 -3.20 6.22 1.02
CA ALA A 25 -4.35 5.99 0.15
C ALA A 25 -3.93 5.62 -1.28
N ILE A 26 -2.95 6.33 -1.85
CA ILE A 26 -2.43 6.06 -3.21
C ILE A 26 -1.77 4.68 -3.26
N LEU A 27 -0.89 4.36 -2.30
CA LEU A 27 -0.25 3.06 -2.23
C LEU A 27 -1.27 1.94 -2.03
N GLY A 28 -2.28 2.15 -1.17
CA GLY A 28 -3.38 1.20 -0.97
C GLY A 28 -4.20 0.95 -2.25
N ALA A 29 -4.52 2.00 -3.00
CA ALA A 29 -5.23 1.88 -4.28
C ALA A 29 -4.40 1.12 -5.32
N ALA A 30 -3.11 1.43 -5.44
CA ALA A 30 -2.20 0.74 -6.33
C ALA A 30 -2.03 -0.74 -5.95
N LEU A 31 -1.93 -1.04 -4.65
CA LEU A 31 -1.88 -2.42 -4.15
C LEU A 31 -3.16 -3.19 -4.51
N GLY A 32 -4.34 -2.60 -4.27
CA GLY A 32 -5.63 -3.22 -4.61
C GLY A 32 -5.76 -3.52 -6.11
N LYS A 33 -5.28 -2.60 -6.97
CA LYS A 33 -5.25 -2.81 -8.43
C LYS A 33 -4.33 -3.95 -8.84
N ASN A 34 -3.12 -4.03 -8.27
CA ASN A 34 -2.11 -5.01 -8.65
C ASN A 34 -2.30 -6.38 -7.97
N LYS A 35 -3.07 -6.44 -6.88
CA LYS A 35 -3.41 -7.69 -6.19
C LYS A 35 -4.91 -7.71 -5.85
N PRO A 36 -5.80 -7.91 -6.85
CA PRO A 36 -7.26 -7.85 -6.64
C PRO A 36 -7.78 -8.84 -5.59
N GLY A 37 -7.08 -9.96 -5.39
CA GLY A 37 -7.42 -10.96 -4.37
C GLY A 37 -7.36 -10.43 -2.92
N LEU A 38 -6.71 -9.28 -2.68
CA LEU A 38 -6.72 -8.59 -1.39
C LEU A 38 -8.09 -8.03 -1.03
N LEU A 39 -8.94 -7.72 -2.00
CA LEU A 39 -10.26 -7.14 -1.76
C LEU A 39 -11.27 -8.25 -1.45
N GLY A 40 -12.05 -7.99 -0.39
CA GLY A 40 -13.21 -8.76 0.06
C GLY A 40 -14.32 -8.79 -0.98
N GLU A 41 -15.24 -9.72 -0.79
CA GLU A 41 -16.53 -9.65 -1.49
C GLU A 41 -17.40 -8.58 -0.83
N ASN A 42 -18.40 -8.11 -1.58
CA ASN A 42 -19.43 -7.25 -1.01
C ASN A 42 -20.21 -8.05 0.03
N VAL A 43 -20.65 -7.37 1.09
CA VAL A 43 -21.45 -7.99 2.14
C VAL A 43 -22.74 -7.21 2.32
N THR A 44 -23.86 -7.91 2.48
CA THR A 44 -25.14 -7.30 2.79
C THR A 44 -25.33 -7.35 4.31
N ASP A 45 -25.62 -6.21 4.93
CA ASP A 45 -25.86 -6.16 6.37
C ASP A 45 -27.27 -6.65 6.74
N GLY A 46 -27.56 -6.72 8.04
CA GLY A 46 -28.86 -7.16 8.55
C GLY A 46 -30.04 -6.25 8.20
N SER A 47 -29.78 -5.05 7.66
CA SER A 47 -30.81 -4.12 7.17
C SER A 47 -31.05 -4.20 5.66
N GLY A 48 -30.29 -5.07 4.96
CA GLY A 48 -30.38 -5.23 3.50
C GLY A 48 -29.55 -4.20 2.72
N ILE A 49 -28.62 -3.49 3.36
CA ILE A 49 -27.72 -2.54 2.68
C ILE A 49 -26.45 -3.28 2.24
N ASP A 50 -26.09 -3.11 0.97
CA ASP A 50 -24.85 -3.64 0.42
C ASP A 50 -23.65 -2.75 0.77
N HIS A 51 -22.61 -3.35 1.33
CA HIS A 51 -21.32 -2.75 1.61
C HIS A 51 -20.28 -3.29 0.65
N LEU A 52 -19.52 -2.40 0.01
CA LEU A 52 -18.45 -2.81 -0.90
C LEU A 52 -17.34 -3.54 -0.14
N GLY A 53 -16.79 -4.57 -0.78
CA GLY A 53 -15.71 -5.34 -0.21
C GLY A 53 -14.48 -4.49 0.14
N ILE A 54 -14.03 -4.61 1.39
CA ILE A 54 -12.80 -3.99 1.88
C ILE A 54 -11.66 -5.02 1.90
N VAL A 55 -10.44 -4.58 2.23
CA VAL A 55 -9.27 -5.48 2.30
C VAL A 55 -9.48 -6.66 3.26
N LYS A 56 -9.07 -7.86 2.84
CA LYS A 56 -9.17 -9.13 3.60
C LYS A 56 -8.10 -9.29 4.67
N LEU A 57 -7.02 -8.50 4.59
CA LEU A 57 -5.90 -8.56 5.52
C LEU A 57 -5.50 -7.16 5.99
N PRO A 58 -4.93 -7.04 7.21
CA PRO A 58 -4.49 -5.75 7.73
C PRO A 58 -3.36 -5.18 6.88
N ILE A 59 -3.40 -3.87 6.65
CA ILE A 59 -2.32 -3.13 5.99
C ILE A 59 -1.70 -2.18 7.04
N PRO A 60 -0.73 -2.64 7.85
CA PRO A 60 -0.02 -1.77 8.78
C PRO A 60 0.71 -0.65 8.04
N ILE A 61 0.60 0.56 8.59
CA ILE A 61 1.38 1.71 8.16
C ILE A 61 2.53 1.88 9.15
N LEU A 62 3.75 1.69 8.65
CA LEU A 62 4.98 1.80 9.39
C LEU A 62 5.71 3.08 9.02
N LYS A 63 6.47 3.60 9.97
CA LYS A 63 7.31 4.77 9.77
C LYS A 63 8.67 4.39 9.22
N GLY A 64 9.19 5.21 8.32
CA GLY A 64 10.57 5.17 7.85
C GLY A 64 11.14 6.56 7.67
N ASN A 65 12.37 6.63 7.19
CA ASN A 65 13.03 7.85 6.75
C ASN A 65 13.59 7.66 5.34
N ALA A 66 14.03 8.74 4.69
CA ALA A 66 14.57 8.69 3.33
C ALA A 66 15.68 7.64 3.14
N GLU A 67 16.60 7.51 4.10
CA GLU A 67 17.69 6.52 4.03
C GLU A 67 17.17 5.08 4.05
N LEU A 68 16.27 4.76 4.99
CA LEU A 68 15.66 3.44 5.11
C LEU A 68 14.85 3.10 3.85
N LEU A 69 14.05 4.04 3.34
CA LEU A 69 13.26 3.83 2.12
C LEU A 69 14.16 3.55 0.92
N HIS A 70 15.29 4.26 0.79
CA HIS A 70 16.27 4.00 -0.26
C HIS A 70 16.91 2.61 -0.13
N GLN A 71 17.33 2.23 1.08
CA GLN A 71 17.91 0.91 1.34
C GLN A 71 16.91 -0.23 1.07
N LEU A 72 15.65 -0.07 1.49
CA LEU A 72 14.58 -1.01 1.19
C LEU A 72 14.36 -1.13 -0.32
N ARG A 73 14.32 0.00 -1.04
CA ARG A 73 14.14 -0.01 -2.49
C ARG A 73 15.25 -0.77 -3.20
N GLN A 74 16.50 -0.58 -2.78
CA GLN A 74 17.65 -1.30 -3.33
C GLN A 74 17.57 -2.80 -3.04
N LYS A 75 17.19 -3.21 -1.83
CA LYS A 75 17.01 -4.62 -1.48
C LYS A 75 15.90 -5.28 -2.30
N LEU A 76 14.76 -4.61 -2.48
CA LEU A 76 13.63 -5.13 -3.26
C LEU A 76 13.91 -5.27 -4.76
N LEU A 77 15.05 -4.77 -5.25
CA LEU A 77 15.51 -4.95 -6.64
C LEU A 77 16.43 -6.17 -6.82
N THR A 78 16.80 -6.88 -5.74
CA THR A 78 17.63 -8.08 -5.83
C THR A 78 16.79 -9.33 -6.13
N ASP A 79 17.42 -10.36 -6.66
CA ASP A 79 16.76 -11.65 -6.96
C ASP A 79 16.18 -12.33 -5.70
N GLU A 80 16.71 -11.99 -4.51
CA GLU A 80 16.25 -12.53 -3.22
C GLU A 80 14.79 -12.14 -2.90
N PHE A 81 14.32 -11.00 -3.42
CA PHE A 81 13.00 -10.44 -3.11
C PHE A 81 12.13 -10.23 -4.36
N ASN A 82 12.40 -10.95 -5.45
CA ASN A 82 11.69 -10.78 -6.72
C ASN A 82 10.21 -11.25 -6.68
N ASP A 83 9.85 -12.00 -5.65
CA ASP A 83 8.51 -12.50 -5.37
C ASP A 83 7.64 -11.47 -4.61
N ILE A 84 8.25 -10.40 -4.09
CA ILE A 84 7.56 -9.33 -3.37
C ILE A 84 7.01 -8.29 -4.36
N LEU A 85 5.69 -8.20 -4.45
CA LEU A 85 5.04 -7.07 -5.11
C LEU A 85 5.39 -5.77 -4.39
N THR A 86 6.12 -4.89 -5.09
CA THR A 86 6.52 -3.59 -4.58
C THR A 86 5.83 -2.48 -5.37
N VAL A 87 5.30 -1.48 -4.66
CA VAL A 87 4.77 -0.23 -5.22
C VAL A 87 5.45 0.92 -4.50
N ASP A 88 5.92 1.92 -5.24
CA ASP A 88 6.57 3.12 -4.71
C ASP A 88 5.82 4.41 -5.11
N PHE A 89 6.00 5.46 -4.32
CA PHE A 89 5.47 6.80 -4.57
C PHE A 89 6.53 7.83 -4.20
N THR A 90 7.07 8.51 -5.21
CA THR A 90 8.20 9.42 -5.05
C THR A 90 7.75 10.81 -4.61
N ASP A 91 8.71 11.61 -4.12
CA ASP A 91 8.54 13.03 -3.83
C ASP A 91 8.14 13.84 -5.08
N VAL A 92 8.70 13.52 -6.24
CA VAL A 92 8.30 14.10 -7.54
C VAL A 92 6.84 13.80 -7.82
N ALA A 93 6.40 12.55 -7.60
CA ALA A 93 5.01 12.16 -7.79
C ALA A 93 4.08 12.81 -6.74
N GLN A 94 4.54 13.09 -5.52
CA GLN A 94 3.79 13.84 -4.51
C GLN A 94 3.59 15.32 -4.89
N GLY A 95 4.54 15.92 -5.59
CA GLY A 95 4.53 17.34 -5.96
C GLY A 95 3.72 17.68 -7.21
N ILE A 96 3.30 16.68 -7.99
CA ILE A 96 2.51 16.87 -9.22
C ILE A 96 1.05 16.51 -8.96
N HIS A 97 0.14 17.40 -9.39
CA HIS A 97 -1.31 17.20 -9.26
C HIS A 97 -1.94 16.49 -10.47
N THR A 98 -1.12 16.12 -11.46
CA THR A 98 -1.55 15.49 -12.70
C THR A 98 -0.61 14.33 -13.01
N TYR A 99 -1.18 13.13 -13.19
CA TYR A 99 -0.46 11.91 -13.54
C TYR A 99 -0.92 11.47 -14.94
N GLU A 100 -0.52 12.22 -15.97
CA GLU A 100 -0.69 11.91 -17.40
C GLU A 100 0.67 11.73 -18.09
#